data_AF-A0A8J6DCW7-F1
#
_entry.id   AF-A0A8J6DCW7-F1
#
_cell.length_a   1.000
_cell.length_b   1.000
_cell.length_c   1.000
_cell.angle_alpha   90.00
_cell.angle_beta   90.00
_cell.angle_gamma   90.00
#
_symmetry.space_group_name_H-M   'P 1'
#
loop_
_entity.id
_entity.type
_entity.pdbx_description
1 polymer ?
#
loop_
_entity_poly.entity_id
_entity_poly.type
_entity_poly.pdbx_seq_one_letter_code
_entity_poly.pdbx_strand_id
1 'polypeptide(L)'
;MEKELDGLGYLPLRTILSKLSPSDIIKVSCANKRLRGSASDDSLWAQICYQELQLSTPQDYHGNPLPCFMLAYQLWREAFSMYPWPLVKRVKRCWDKLKKWFNNNFPEAEATLRRGASESDIEQLQTLLKVKLPLPTRVLYRFHDGQELPDKKNPKTASSSWLGIIGGYSFYNHSVIAKTRYVIRYLGFSSRSKCIIVASSFACSRKLFFLNCTNGQLFVGTRKPLTDNEMIPCVPNTLIRSVHDLYGEEQQDAMLLWLEEHGRRLENGIIKVRKEGDDRSINLFPEVPPLCVTTVTNGVQVRASAVFVPEFADLLDEAEKFMFAYSIRMSLLPEGCVINGMTFSSCQLNRRHWIIRADDEVISSVDDEAVIGQFPLLHPGEGEFVYQSCSPLPSPSGSVEGYFTFVPGRLADPRGGPFKVLVARFPLEMPDYTFKGPKRVETTGWITTQFFVKFHHIFHHHGERLFRCIHGCPLNELIDAGINLRNEAEATLRRELLNKKNPKKVSGSWLGIIGGYSFYHHSINVYSLPLSQVISQVTYVISTVKSEAIT
;
A
#
# COMPACT_ATOMS: atom_id res chain seq x y z
N MET A 1 60.70 9.71 27.52
CA MET A 1 59.61 10.20 28.41
C MET A 1 58.32 9.56 27.94
N GLU A 2 57.95 8.43 28.52
CA GLU A 2 56.57 7.95 28.45
C GLU A 2 55.73 8.96 29.24
N LYS A 3 54.98 9.81 28.54
CA LYS A 3 53.94 10.59 29.21
C LYS A 3 52.80 9.63 29.50
N GLU A 4 52.59 9.32 30.78
CA GLU A 4 51.37 8.67 31.23
C GLU A 4 50.16 9.46 30.71
N LEU A 5 49.07 8.75 30.37
CA LEU A 5 47.84 9.34 29.82
C LEU A 5 47.30 10.46 30.73
N ASP A 6 47.52 10.34 32.03
CA ASP A 6 47.18 11.32 33.06
C ASP A 6 48.01 12.60 33.03
N GLY A 7 49.20 12.58 32.43
CA GLY A 7 50.08 13.74 32.29
C GLY A 7 49.73 14.65 31.12
N LEU A 8 48.74 14.28 30.29
CA LEU A 8 48.33 15.07 29.12
C LEU A 8 47.45 16.27 29.50
N GLY A 9 47.54 17.36 28.72
CA GLY A 9 46.62 18.49 28.85
C GLY A 9 45.18 18.12 28.44
N TYR A 10 44.22 18.98 28.79
CA TYR A 10 42.79 18.75 28.50
C TYR A 10 42.50 18.50 27.01
N LEU A 11 43.07 19.30 26.11
CA LEU A 11 42.84 19.17 24.66
C LEU A 11 43.32 17.82 24.09
N PRO A 12 44.58 17.37 24.29
CA PRO A 12 45.01 16.03 23.86
C PRO A 12 44.17 14.88 24.43
N LEU A 13 43.83 14.95 25.72
CA LEU A 13 42.96 13.95 26.37
C LEU A 13 41.60 13.87 25.70
N ARG A 14 40.97 15.02 25.43
CA ARG A 14 39.69 15.08 24.71
C ARG A 14 39.80 14.48 23.31
N THR A 15 40.88 14.79 22.57
CA THR A 15 41.09 14.21 21.24
C THR A 15 41.21 12.69 21.30
N ILE A 16 41.93 12.13 22.27
CA ILE A 16 42.05 10.68 22.46
C ILE A 16 40.68 10.07 22.81
N LEU A 17 40.00 10.62 23.82
CA LEU A 17 38.69 10.14 24.26
C LEU A 17 37.65 10.17 23.13
N SER A 18 37.68 11.18 22.25
CA SER A 18 36.78 11.28 21.09
C SER A 18 36.96 10.17 20.04
N LYS A 19 38.05 9.38 20.11
CA LYS A 19 38.33 8.25 19.22
C LYS A 19 37.98 6.90 19.85
N LEU A 20 37.66 6.87 21.15
CA LEU A 20 37.32 5.65 21.87
C LEU A 20 35.85 5.28 21.71
N SER A 21 35.54 3.99 21.90
CA SER A 21 34.15 3.57 22.02
C SER A 21 33.54 4.12 23.32
N PRO A 22 32.21 4.33 23.40
CA PRO A 22 31.56 4.73 24.64
C PRO A 22 31.85 3.79 25.82
N SER A 23 32.03 2.49 25.55
CA SER A 23 32.42 1.52 26.57
C SER A 23 33.83 1.79 27.11
N ASP A 24 34.77 2.12 26.23
CA ASP A 24 36.16 2.38 26.63
C ASP A 24 36.30 3.73 27.33
N ILE A 25 35.51 4.74 26.95
CA ILE A 25 35.43 6.01 27.69
C ILE A 25 34.98 5.77 29.13
N ILE A 26 33.98 4.91 29.34
CA ILE A 26 33.52 4.53 30.68
C ILE A 26 34.64 3.80 31.44
N LYS A 27 35.36 2.86 30.81
CA LYS A 27 36.50 2.18 31.46
C LYS A 27 37.59 3.18 31.88
N VAL A 28 37.91 4.16 31.02
CA VAL A 28 38.87 5.23 31.33
C VAL A 28 38.39 6.08 32.51
N SER A 29 37.09 6.36 32.61
CA SER A 29 36.51 7.09 33.74
C SER A 29 36.65 6.39 35.10
N CYS A 30 36.87 5.06 35.09
CA CYS A 30 37.08 4.25 36.28
C CYS A 30 38.52 4.28 36.79
N ALA A 31 39.49 4.69 35.97
CA ALA A 31 40.90 4.60 36.31
C ALA A 31 41.34 5.61 37.38
N ASN A 32 40.92 6.89 37.28
CA ASN A 32 41.17 7.88 38.34
C ASN A 32 40.19 9.08 38.29
N LYS A 33 40.31 10.02 39.24
CA LYS A 33 39.44 11.21 39.33
C LYS A 33 39.59 12.19 38.16
N ARG A 34 40.80 12.36 37.60
CA ARG A 34 41.07 13.31 36.51
C ARG A 34 40.49 12.83 35.18
N LEU A 35 40.73 11.56 34.85
CA LEU A 35 40.17 10.88 33.69
C LEU A 35 38.66 10.78 33.81
N ARG A 36 38.11 10.56 35.01
CA ARG A 36 36.67 10.65 35.24
C ARG A 36 36.12 12.02 34.85
N GLY A 37 36.73 13.10 35.33
CA GLY A 37 36.30 14.46 34.97
C GLY A 37 36.36 14.72 33.47
N SER A 38 37.39 14.22 32.79
CA SER A 38 37.57 14.38 31.33
C SER A 38 36.60 13.50 30.52
N ALA A 39 36.31 12.28 31.01
CA ALA A 39 35.39 11.34 30.38
C ALA A 39 33.92 11.71 30.59
N SER A 40 33.60 12.51 31.62
CA SER A 40 32.26 13.06 31.87
C SER A 40 32.00 14.40 31.16
N ASP A 41 32.90 14.83 30.27
CA ASP A 41 32.74 16.07 29.50
C ASP A 41 31.51 16.02 28.59
N ASP A 42 30.57 16.95 28.79
CA ASP A 42 29.29 16.92 28.07
C ASP A 42 29.44 17.16 26.56
N SER A 43 30.47 17.89 26.12
CA SER A 43 30.74 18.12 24.70
C SER A 43 31.23 16.86 23.98
N LEU A 44 31.93 15.97 24.70
CA LEU A 44 32.30 14.64 24.21
C LEU A 44 31.05 13.79 24.00
N TRP A 45 30.16 13.76 25.00
CA TRP A 45 28.90 13.02 24.92
C TRP A 45 27.92 13.61 23.92
N ALA A 46 27.91 14.93 23.71
CA ALA A 46 27.16 15.58 22.66
C ALA A 46 27.57 15.05 21.27
N GLN A 47 28.88 14.94 21.02
CA GLN A 47 29.39 14.40 19.77
C GLN A 47 28.99 12.92 19.59
N ILE A 48 29.11 12.10 20.62
CA ILE A 48 28.72 10.67 20.59
C ILE A 48 27.22 10.54 20.32
N CYS A 49 26.38 11.26 21.06
CA CYS A 49 24.93 11.26 20.89
C CYS A 49 24.51 11.75 19.50
N TYR A 50 25.18 12.76 18.94
CA TYR A 50 24.94 13.19 17.57
C TYR A 50 25.32 12.10 16.56
N GLN A 51 26.50 11.49 16.69
CA GLN A 51 26.97 10.46 15.76
C GLN A 51 26.12 9.18 15.82
N GLU A 52 25.76 8.72 17.01
CA GLU A 52 25.07 7.45 17.21
C GLU A 52 23.55 7.56 17.14
N LEU A 53 22.99 8.67 17.64
CA LEU A 53 21.55 8.84 17.85
C LEU A 53 20.99 10.08 17.14
N GLN A 54 21.80 10.88 16.44
CA GLN A 54 21.38 12.13 15.79
C GLN A 54 20.70 13.12 16.75
N LEU A 55 21.11 13.11 18.02
CA LEU A 55 20.58 14.04 19.02
C LEU A 55 21.36 15.36 18.97
N SER A 56 20.64 16.47 18.80
CA SER A 56 21.21 17.83 18.87
C SER A 56 21.02 18.49 20.24
N THR A 57 20.12 17.93 21.06
CA THR A 57 19.83 18.35 22.43
C THR A 57 19.74 17.12 23.33
N PRO A 58 20.10 17.23 24.63
CA PRO A 58 19.99 16.12 25.56
C PRO A 58 18.52 15.78 25.82
N GLN A 59 18.12 14.57 25.42
CA GLN A 59 16.75 14.07 25.60
C GLN A 59 16.74 12.54 25.71
N ASP A 60 15.74 12.01 26.41
CA ASP A 60 15.51 10.57 26.52
C ASP A 60 14.92 9.98 25.22
N TYR A 61 14.62 8.68 25.26
CA TYR A 61 14.06 7.94 24.13
C TYR A 61 12.57 8.22 23.85
N HIS A 62 11.91 8.96 24.74
CA HIS A 62 10.56 9.50 24.53
C HIS A 62 10.58 10.96 24.04
N GLY A 63 11.76 11.59 23.96
CA GLY A 63 11.92 12.99 23.59
C GLY A 63 11.76 13.97 24.76
N ASN A 64 11.76 13.49 26.01
CA ASN A 64 11.74 14.39 27.17
C ASN A 64 13.13 15.02 27.35
N PRO A 65 13.22 16.34 27.62
CA PRO A 65 14.50 17.02 27.80
C PRO A 65 15.24 16.53 29.04
N LEU A 66 16.56 16.47 28.97
CA LEU A 66 17.44 16.04 30.05
C LEU A 66 18.53 17.07 30.36
N PRO A 67 19.11 17.06 31.57
CA PRO A 67 20.18 18.00 31.95
C PRO A 67 21.46 17.93 31.11
N CYS A 68 21.85 16.76 30.60
CA CYS A 68 23.12 16.56 29.90
C CYS A 68 23.10 15.34 28.95
N PHE A 69 24.02 15.30 27.99
CA PHE A 69 24.11 14.24 26.97
C PHE A 69 24.58 12.91 27.54
N MET A 70 25.42 12.92 28.58
CA MET A 70 25.86 11.68 29.23
C MET A 70 24.67 10.92 29.83
N LEU A 71 23.78 11.63 30.54
CA LEU A 71 22.56 11.04 31.10
C LEU A 71 21.60 10.58 29.99
N ALA A 72 21.47 11.37 28.92
CA ALA A 72 20.70 10.96 27.75
C ALA A 72 21.22 9.63 27.19
N TYR A 73 22.51 9.53 26.90
CA TYR A 73 23.12 8.30 26.38
C TYR A 73 22.90 7.11 27.31
N GLN A 74 23.06 7.30 28.62
CA GLN A 74 22.82 6.27 29.62
C GLN A 74 21.37 5.75 29.56
N LEU A 75 20.38 6.65 29.63
CA LEU A 75 18.96 6.25 29.59
C LEU A 75 18.58 5.55 28.29
N TRP A 76 19.14 5.98 27.15
CA TRP A 76 18.98 5.28 25.88
C TRP A 76 19.56 3.86 25.90
N ARG A 77 20.76 3.69 26.46
CA ARG A 77 21.41 2.37 26.56
C ARG A 77 20.69 1.43 27.52
N GLU A 78 20.16 1.96 28.62
CA GLU A 78 19.37 1.18 29.59
C GLU A 78 18.04 0.73 28.97
N ALA A 79 17.31 1.64 28.34
CA ALA A 79 15.98 1.38 27.78
C ALA A 79 15.95 0.35 26.64
N PHE A 80 17.06 0.22 25.92
CA PHE A 80 17.24 -0.73 24.80
C PHE A 80 18.33 -1.76 25.07
N SER A 81 18.69 -1.99 26.33
CA SER A 81 19.78 -2.89 26.74
C SER A 81 19.64 -4.33 26.24
N MET A 82 18.42 -4.78 25.98
CA MET A 82 18.12 -6.12 25.45
C MET A 82 18.26 -6.26 23.92
N TYR A 83 18.54 -5.17 23.21
CA TYR A 83 18.65 -5.15 21.75
C TYR A 83 20.09 -4.88 21.30
N PRO A 84 20.52 -5.48 20.17
CA PRO A 84 21.78 -5.10 19.53
C PRO A 84 21.81 -3.59 19.24
N TRP A 85 22.80 -2.88 19.79
CA TRP A 85 22.89 -1.43 19.64
C TRP A 85 22.93 -0.95 18.17
N PRO A 86 23.62 -1.63 17.23
CA PRO A 86 23.57 -1.28 15.82
C PRO A 86 22.14 -1.30 15.23
N LEU A 87 21.30 -2.26 15.64
CA LEU A 87 19.91 -2.37 15.21
C LEU A 87 19.08 -1.18 15.73
N VAL A 88 19.24 -0.81 17.00
CA VAL A 88 18.56 0.36 17.59
C VAL A 88 18.90 1.63 16.81
N LYS A 89 20.20 1.86 16.53
CA LYS A 89 20.66 3.00 15.73
C LYS A 89 20.11 3.00 14.30
N ARG A 90 19.94 1.82 13.68
CA ARG A 90 19.36 1.70 12.34
C ARG A 90 17.87 2.05 12.34
N VAL A 91 17.09 1.44 13.24
CA VAL A 91 15.65 1.69 13.36
C VAL A 91 15.37 3.16 13.72
N LYS A 92 16.15 3.74 14.63
CA LYS A 92 16.06 5.18 14.94
C LYS A 92 16.23 6.04 13.68
N ARG A 93 17.29 5.79 12.90
CA ARG A 93 17.54 6.53 11.65
C ARG A 93 16.39 6.37 10.65
N CYS A 94 15.80 5.19 10.53
CA CYS A 94 14.63 4.96 9.70
C CYS A 94 13.44 5.85 10.13
N TRP A 95 13.12 5.85 11.43
CA TRP A 95 12.04 6.68 11.97
C TRP A 95 12.33 8.18 11.88
N ASP A 96 13.55 8.62 12.22
CA ASP A 96 13.93 10.04 12.14
C ASP A 96 13.72 10.60 10.72
N LYS A 97 14.09 9.82 9.69
CA LYS A 97 13.86 10.18 8.28
C LYS A 97 12.37 10.32 7.95
N LEU A 98 11.57 9.32 8.31
CA LEU A 98 10.12 9.34 8.08
C LEU A 98 9.46 10.51 8.80
N LYS A 99 9.76 10.72 10.08
CA LYS A 99 9.23 11.84 10.89
C LYS A 99 9.63 13.19 10.31
N LYS A 100 10.89 13.35 9.92
CA LYS A 100 11.35 14.58 9.26
C LYS A 100 10.56 14.85 7.99
N TRP A 101 10.32 13.82 7.18
CA TRP A 101 9.51 13.97 5.97
C TRP A 101 8.05 14.31 6.30
N PHE A 102 7.42 13.64 7.27
CA PHE A 102 6.04 13.93 7.66
C PHE A 102 5.89 15.34 8.23
N ASN A 103 6.79 15.79 9.09
CA ASN A 103 6.74 17.16 9.64
C ASN A 103 6.75 18.23 8.54
N ASN A 104 7.49 17.99 7.45
CA ASN A 104 7.62 18.95 6.35
C ASN A 104 6.47 18.85 5.33
N ASN A 105 5.89 17.66 5.14
CA ASN A 105 4.99 17.39 4.01
C ASN A 105 3.58 16.93 4.42
N PHE A 106 3.44 16.23 5.55
CA PHE A 106 2.19 15.64 6.03
C PHE A 106 2.08 15.61 7.57
N PRO A 107 2.11 16.78 8.23
CA PRO A 107 2.14 16.85 9.70
C PRO A 107 0.90 16.22 10.36
N GLU A 108 -0.24 16.20 9.67
CA GLU A 108 -1.46 15.58 10.16
C GLU A 108 -1.30 14.05 10.34
N ALA A 109 -0.52 13.40 9.48
CA ALA A 109 -0.21 11.98 9.62
C ALA A 109 0.85 11.72 10.71
N GLU A 110 1.83 12.62 10.88
CA GLU A 110 2.80 12.50 11.99
C GLU A 110 2.10 12.52 13.34
N ALA A 111 1.12 13.41 13.51
CA ALA A 111 0.35 13.54 14.74
C ALA A 111 -0.45 12.28 15.13
N THR A 112 -0.66 11.35 14.18
CA THR A 112 -1.29 10.06 14.47
C THR A 112 -0.32 9.02 15.02
N LEU A 113 1.00 9.22 14.92
CA LEU A 113 1.97 8.25 15.41
C LEU A 113 1.88 8.10 16.93
N ARG A 114 1.67 6.87 17.39
CA ARG A 114 1.61 6.57 18.82
C ARG A 114 3.00 6.56 19.43
N ARG A 115 3.04 6.80 20.73
CA ARG A 115 4.27 6.60 21.52
C ARG A 115 4.72 5.15 21.41
N GLY A 116 6.03 4.92 21.50
CA GLY A 116 6.59 3.59 21.47
C GLY A 116 6.02 2.67 22.55
N ALA A 117 5.79 1.41 22.19
CA ALA A 117 5.32 0.37 23.09
C ALA A 117 6.35 0.09 24.21
N SER A 118 5.88 -0.41 25.35
CA SER A 118 6.77 -0.97 26.37
C SER A 118 7.14 -2.43 26.06
N GLU A 119 8.19 -2.95 26.69
CA GLU A 119 8.50 -4.39 26.59
C GLU A 119 7.38 -5.26 27.15
N SER A 120 6.67 -4.77 28.18
CA SER A 120 5.53 -5.48 28.75
C SER A 120 4.39 -5.61 27.73
N ASP A 121 4.13 -4.57 26.93
CA ASP A 121 3.09 -4.61 25.89
C ASP A 121 3.46 -5.62 24.78
N ILE A 122 4.74 -5.61 24.38
CA ILE A 122 5.27 -6.56 23.40
C ILE A 122 5.19 -7.99 23.93
N GLU A 123 5.59 -8.23 25.18
CA GLU A 123 5.56 -9.56 25.81
C GLU A 123 4.13 -10.07 25.97
N GLN A 124 3.19 -9.17 26.33
CA GLN A 124 1.77 -9.49 26.39
C GLN A 124 1.25 -9.94 25.02
N LEU A 125 1.56 -9.23 23.95
CA LEU A 125 1.17 -9.61 22.60
C LEU A 125 1.76 -10.97 22.21
N GLN A 126 3.07 -11.18 22.43
CA GLN A 126 3.74 -12.44 22.11
C GLN A 126 3.12 -13.63 22.85
N THR A 127 2.79 -13.43 24.13
CA THR A 127 2.15 -14.45 24.98
C THR A 127 0.74 -14.77 24.50
N LEU A 128 -0.09 -13.74 24.25
CA LEU A 128 -1.49 -13.91 23.81
C LEU A 128 -1.59 -14.58 22.44
N LEU A 129 -0.74 -14.15 21.50
CA LEU A 129 -0.74 -14.66 20.13
C LEU A 129 0.12 -15.92 19.96
N LYS A 130 0.88 -16.30 20.99
CA LYS A 130 1.85 -17.43 20.97
C LYS A 130 2.86 -17.30 19.81
N VAL A 131 3.35 -16.09 19.56
CA VAL A 131 4.36 -15.79 18.53
C VAL A 131 5.59 -15.15 19.17
N LYS A 132 6.75 -15.25 18.51
CA LYS A 132 7.95 -14.48 18.86
C LYS A 132 8.19 -13.45 17.77
N LEU A 133 8.07 -12.16 18.08
CA LEU A 133 8.29 -11.11 17.10
C LEU A 133 9.77 -11.05 16.69
N PRO A 134 10.07 -10.82 15.40
CA PRO A 134 11.43 -10.49 14.95
C PRO A 134 12.02 -9.32 15.74
N LEU A 135 13.34 -9.37 16.00
CA LEU A 135 14.03 -8.31 16.74
C LEU A 135 13.86 -6.92 16.08
N PRO A 136 14.02 -6.75 14.75
CA PRO A 136 13.83 -5.42 14.14
C PRO A 136 12.39 -4.90 14.29
N THR A 137 11.38 -5.76 14.11
CA THR A 137 9.97 -5.45 14.37
C THR A 137 9.73 -5.01 15.82
N ARG A 138 10.30 -5.69 16.82
CA ARG A 138 10.16 -5.28 18.23
C ARG A 138 10.71 -3.87 18.44
N VAL A 139 11.90 -3.59 17.93
CA VAL A 139 12.52 -2.27 18.02
C VAL A 139 11.67 -1.22 17.29
N LEU A 140 11.08 -1.53 16.13
CA LEU A 140 10.16 -0.64 15.43
C LEU A 140 8.98 -0.21 16.33
N TYR A 141 8.33 -1.16 17.00
CA TYR A 141 7.25 -0.89 17.95
C TYR A 141 7.72 -0.13 19.21
N ARG A 142 8.94 -0.37 19.69
CA ARG A 142 9.54 0.39 20.80
C ARG A 142 9.73 1.88 20.48
N PHE A 143 9.85 2.26 19.20
CA PHE A 143 9.85 3.66 18.79
C PHE A 143 8.45 4.20 18.58
N HIS A 144 7.58 3.47 17.88
CA HIS A 144 6.20 3.88 17.61
C HIS A 144 5.24 2.69 17.61
N ASP A 145 4.23 2.72 18.48
CA ASP A 145 3.15 1.72 18.56
C ASP A 145 2.08 1.93 17.46
N GLY A 146 2.49 1.96 16.20
CA GLY A 146 1.59 2.21 15.07
C GLY A 146 0.93 3.59 15.08
N GLN A 147 -0.29 3.68 14.52
CA GLN A 147 -1.06 4.91 14.42
C GLN A 147 -2.33 4.89 15.26
N GLU A 148 -2.74 6.06 15.73
CA GLU A 148 -4.13 6.31 16.13
C GLU A 148 -5.05 6.11 14.93
N LEU A 149 -6.10 5.31 15.14
CA LEU A 149 -7.01 4.92 14.08
C LEU A 149 -8.25 5.83 14.06
N PRO A 150 -8.85 6.07 12.88
CA PRO A 150 -10.06 6.88 12.77
C PRO A 150 -11.21 6.34 13.64
N ASP A 151 -11.90 7.20 14.39
CA ASP A 151 -13.08 6.81 15.16
C ASP A 151 -14.25 6.50 14.21
N LYS A 152 -14.69 5.24 14.22
CA LYS A 152 -15.79 4.73 13.38
C LYS A 152 -17.16 5.31 13.74
N LYS A 153 -17.31 5.98 14.88
CA LYS A 153 -18.60 6.43 15.41
C LYS A 153 -18.98 7.87 15.06
N ASN A 154 -18.05 8.68 14.54
CA ASN A 154 -18.30 10.11 14.32
C ASN A 154 -18.09 10.52 12.85
N PRO A 155 -19.15 10.72 12.05
CA PRO A 155 -19.02 11.03 10.63
C PRO A 155 -18.40 12.42 10.35
N LYS A 156 -18.32 13.31 11.33
CA LYS A 156 -17.62 14.61 11.19
C LYS A 156 -16.09 14.49 11.26
N THR A 157 -15.55 13.39 11.79
CA THR A 157 -14.11 13.06 11.73
C THR A 157 -13.76 12.16 10.54
N ALA A 158 -14.69 11.92 9.60
CA ALA A 158 -14.45 11.07 8.42
C ALA A 158 -13.29 11.55 7.52
N SER A 159 -12.92 12.84 7.58
CA SER A 159 -11.72 13.37 6.91
C SER A 159 -10.40 12.78 7.46
N SER A 160 -10.41 12.21 8.67
CA SER A 160 -9.27 11.47 9.23
C SER A 160 -8.98 10.11 8.57
N SER A 161 -9.84 9.66 7.64
CA SER A 161 -9.73 8.35 6.96
C SER A 161 -8.54 8.22 5.99
N TRP A 162 -7.76 9.29 5.80
CA TRP A 162 -6.69 9.37 4.79
C TRP A 162 -5.29 9.63 5.37
N LEU A 163 -5.12 9.46 6.69
CA LEU A 163 -3.88 9.78 7.40
C LEU A 163 -2.92 8.60 7.57
N GLY A 164 -3.18 7.45 6.94
CA GLY A 164 -2.30 6.28 7.04
C GLY A 164 -0.92 6.55 6.42
N ILE A 165 0.13 6.26 7.20
CA ILE A 165 1.51 6.60 6.82
C ILE A 165 2.05 5.74 5.66
N ILE A 166 1.42 4.60 5.39
CA ILE A 166 1.76 3.72 4.24
C ILE A 166 1.15 4.29 2.95
N GLY A 167 0.13 5.12 3.05
CA GLY A 167 -0.57 5.72 1.92
C GLY A 167 -1.49 4.74 1.19
N GLY A 168 -1.89 5.13 -0.01
CA GLY A 168 -2.65 4.26 -0.90
C GLY A 168 -2.99 4.91 -2.23
N TYR A 169 -4.08 4.43 -2.83
CA TYR A 169 -4.54 4.84 -4.15
C TYR A 169 -6.06 4.71 -4.20
N SER A 170 -6.67 5.43 -5.13
CA SER A 170 -8.06 5.26 -5.53
C SER A 170 -8.14 4.88 -7.00
N PHE A 171 -9.23 4.22 -7.40
CA PHE A 171 -9.65 4.14 -8.81
C PHE A 171 -11.17 3.93 -8.89
N TYR A 172 -11.76 4.46 -9.97
CA TYR A 172 -13.20 4.63 -10.17
C TYR A 172 -13.87 5.58 -9.15
N ASN A 173 -14.09 6.83 -9.56
CA ASN A 173 -14.68 7.89 -8.73
C ASN A 173 -16.18 8.05 -9.00
N HIS A 174 -17.00 7.13 -8.48
CA HIS A 174 -18.43 7.39 -8.27
C HIS A 174 -18.90 6.84 -6.93
N SER A 175 -19.45 7.74 -6.12
CA SER A 175 -19.89 7.48 -4.75
C SER A 175 -21.21 6.70 -4.76
N VAL A 176 -21.15 5.41 -4.42
CA VAL A 176 -22.25 4.71 -3.78
C VAL A 176 -21.63 4.00 -2.58
N ILE A 177 -21.84 4.57 -1.39
CA ILE A 177 -21.48 3.95 -0.12
C ILE A 177 -22.36 2.70 0.06
N ALA A 178 -21.91 1.57 -0.49
CA ALA A 178 -22.37 0.28 -0.06
C ALA A 178 -21.63 -0.05 1.23
N LYS A 179 -22.38 -0.06 2.34
CA LYS A 179 -21.90 -0.53 3.65
C LYS A 179 -21.32 -1.94 3.51
N THR A 180 -20.02 -2.06 3.30
CA THR A 180 -19.30 -3.32 3.57
C THR A 180 -19.08 -3.41 5.09
N ARG A 181 -20.19 -3.51 5.82
CA ARG A 181 -20.17 -4.12 7.14
C ARG A 181 -19.79 -5.58 6.92
N TYR A 182 -18.91 -6.09 7.77
CA TYR A 182 -18.67 -7.54 7.94
C TYR A 182 -17.82 -8.24 6.86
N VAL A 183 -16.50 -8.03 6.91
CA VAL A 183 -15.54 -9.10 6.59
C VAL A 183 -14.42 -9.12 7.65
N ILE A 184 -14.79 -9.41 8.90
CA ILE A 184 -13.90 -10.18 9.80
C ILE A 184 -14.48 -11.60 9.83
N ARG A 185 -14.70 -12.19 8.65
CA ARG A 185 -15.10 -13.59 8.55
C ARG A 185 -13.92 -14.36 8.02
N TYR A 186 -13.40 -15.21 8.90
CA TYR A 186 -12.51 -16.32 8.61
C TYR A 186 -11.28 -15.97 7.78
N LEU A 187 -10.30 -15.27 8.38
CA LEU A 187 -8.92 -15.55 7.97
C LEU A 187 -8.63 -16.96 8.47
N GLY A 188 -8.52 -17.92 7.54
CA GLY A 188 -8.27 -19.34 7.79
C GLY A 188 -6.89 -19.63 8.40
N PHE A 189 -6.32 -18.70 9.15
CA PHE A 189 -5.14 -18.97 9.94
C PHE A 189 -5.49 -19.99 11.00
N SER A 190 -4.99 -21.21 10.79
CA SER A 190 -4.89 -22.23 11.83
C SER A 190 -4.35 -21.59 13.11
N SER A 191 -4.74 -22.11 14.29
CA SER A 191 -4.12 -21.78 15.57
C SER A 191 -2.59 -22.02 15.61
N ARG A 192 -2.02 -22.57 14.53
CA ARG A 192 -0.58 -22.75 14.28
C ARG A 192 0.07 -21.62 13.49
N SER A 193 -0.69 -20.73 12.85
CA SER A 193 -0.10 -19.64 12.06
C SER A 193 0.73 -18.73 12.94
N LYS A 194 1.94 -18.42 12.47
CA LYS A 194 2.84 -17.45 13.11
C LYS A 194 2.75 -16.08 12.44
N CYS A 195 1.75 -15.85 11.60
CA CYS A 195 1.53 -14.58 10.94
C CYS A 195 0.62 -13.66 11.77
N ILE A 196 0.98 -12.39 11.88
CA ILE A 196 0.18 -11.34 12.54
C ILE A 196 -0.14 -10.21 11.55
N ILE A 197 -1.23 -9.49 11.76
CA ILE A 197 -1.58 -8.33 10.91
C ILE A 197 -0.92 -7.08 11.48
N VAL A 198 -0.06 -6.43 10.71
CA VAL A 198 0.71 -5.24 11.17
C VAL A 198 0.28 -3.94 10.51
N ALA A 199 -0.47 -4.03 9.40
CA ALA A 199 -1.03 -2.86 8.74
C ALA A 199 -2.35 -3.22 8.03
N SER A 200 -3.29 -2.26 7.96
CA SER A 200 -4.60 -2.45 7.34
C SER A 200 -5.13 -1.16 6.73
N SER A 201 -5.86 -1.27 5.62
CA SER A 201 -6.81 -0.23 5.20
C SER A 201 -8.17 -0.38 5.90
N PHE A 202 -8.90 0.73 6.03
CA PHE A 202 -10.24 0.77 6.64
C PHE A 202 -11.37 0.95 5.63
N ALA A 203 -11.10 0.70 4.35
CA ALA A 203 -12.04 0.88 3.24
C ALA A 203 -12.94 -0.36 2.99
N CYS A 204 -13.88 -0.22 2.04
CA CYS A 204 -14.80 -1.28 1.60
C CYS A 204 -14.09 -2.56 1.12
N SER A 205 -12.85 -2.41 0.65
CA SER A 205 -11.90 -3.42 0.26
C SER A 205 -10.67 -3.32 1.19
N ARG A 206 -10.38 -4.40 1.90
CA ARG A 206 -9.32 -4.41 2.90
C ARG A 206 -8.01 -4.85 2.27
N LYS A 207 -7.02 -3.97 2.33
CA LYS A 207 -5.62 -4.31 2.10
C LYS A 207 -4.99 -4.61 3.45
N LEU A 208 -4.50 -5.84 3.62
CA LEU A 208 -3.96 -6.36 4.86
C LEU A 208 -2.51 -6.74 4.68
N PHE A 209 -1.67 -6.37 5.64
CA PHE A 209 -0.26 -6.77 5.68
C PHE A 209 -0.01 -7.75 6.82
N PHE A 210 0.59 -8.88 6.50
CA PHE A 210 0.87 -9.99 7.40
C PHE A 210 2.37 -10.13 7.64
N LEU A 211 2.81 -10.07 8.88
CA LEU A 211 4.19 -10.38 9.26
C LEU A 211 4.27 -11.83 9.73
N ASN A 212 5.06 -12.64 9.05
CA ASN A 212 5.41 -13.98 9.49
C ASN A 212 6.50 -13.88 10.57
N CYS A 213 6.13 -14.11 11.82
CA CYS A 213 7.02 -13.97 12.97
C CYS A 213 8.12 -15.04 13.02
N THR A 214 8.02 -16.13 12.26
CA THR A 214 9.05 -17.19 12.23
C THR A 214 10.23 -16.76 11.38
N ASN A 215 9.98 -16.32 10.14
CA ASN A 215 11.03 -16.00 9.18
C ASN A 215 11.25 -14.49 8.99
N GLY A 216 10.38 -13.63 9.55
CA GLY A 216 10.46 -12.17 9.43
C GLY A 216 10.02 -11.63 8.08
N GLN A 217 9.39 -12.43 7.21
CA GLN A 217 8.83 -11.95 5.94
C GLN A 217 7.50 -11.22 6.17
N LEU A 218 7.29 -10.16 5.42
CA LEU A 218 6.07 -9.38 5.37
C LEU A 218 5.33 -9.73 4.08
N PHE A 219 4.02 -9.88 4.15
CA PHE A 219 3.17 -10.22 3.02
C PHE A 219 2.02 -9.22 2.93
N VAL A 220 1.40 -9.11 1.75
CA VAL A 220 0.03 -8.57 1.61
C VAL A 220 -0.92 -9.66 1.16
N GLY A 221 -2.15 -9.53 1.63
CA GLY A 221 -3.27 -10.33 1.14
C GLY A 221 -3.64 -9.98 -0.30
N THR A 222 -4.06 -11.00 -1.04
CA THR A 222 -4.67 -10.86 -2.36
C THR A 222 -6.19 -10.97 -2.27
N ARG A 223 -6.88 -11.13 -3.40
CA ARG A 223 -8.34 -11.28 -3.46
C ARG A 223 -8.86 -12.46 -2.64
N LYS A 224 -8.04 -13.52 -2.50
CA LYS A 224 -8.32 -14.71 -1.70
C LYS A 224 -7.17 -14.91 -0.70
N PRO A 225 -7.10 -14.14 0.41
CA PRO A 225 -5.96 -14.20 1.32
C PRO A 225 -6.03 -15.40 2.28
N LEU A 226 -6.81 -16.44 1.95
CA LEU A 226 -7.19 -17.51 2.88
C LEU A 226 -6.10 -18.59 3.01
N THR A 227 -5.11 -18.61 2.11
CA THR A 227 -4.00 -19.56 2.14
C THR A 227 -2.65 -18.87 1.90
N ASP A 228 -1.57 -19.42 2.47
CA ASP A 228 -0.20 -18.89 2.34
C ASP A 228 0.26 -18.76 0.87
N ASN A 229 -0.29 -19.60 -0.02
CA ASN A 229 0.05 -19.61 -1.44
C ASN A 229 -0.55 -18.45 -2.23
N GLU A 230 -1.51 -17.74 -1.66
CA GLU A 230 -2.20 -16.62 -2.30
C GLU A 230 -1.70 -15.27 -1.76
N MET A 231 -0.71 -15.24 -0.87
CA MET A 231 -0.10 -14.00 -0.36
C MET A 231 1.15 -13.60 -1.14
N ILE A 232 1.39 -12.30 -1.26
CA ILE A 232 2.56 -11.79 -2.00
C ILE A 232 3.58 -11.17 -1.02
N PRO A 233 4.88 -11.51 -1.05
CA PRO A 233 5.87 -11.04 -0.08
C PRO A 233 6.37 -9.63 -0.37
N CYS A 234 6.32 -8.71 0.58
CA CYS A 234 6.64 -7.29 0.43
C CYS A 234 8.09 -6.96 0.04
N VAL A 235 9.02 -7.89 0.28
CA VAL A 235 10.47 -7.70 0.18
C VAL A 235 11.10 -8.99 -0.35
N PRO A 236 12.18 -8.93 -1.14
CA PRO A 236 12.92 -10.13 -1.55
C PRO A 236 13.40 -10.96 -0.35
N ASN A 237 13.07 -12.26 -0.34
CA ASN A 237 13.45 -13.20 0.73
C ASN A 237 14.97 -13.23 1.01
N THR A 238 15.79 -13.00 -0.01
CA THR A 238 17.27 -13.04 0.07
C THR A 238 17.87 -11.94 0.95
N LEU A 239 17.11 -10.88 1.23
CA LEU A 239 17.54 -9.76 2.07
C LEU A 239 17.27 -9.99 3.56
N ILE A 240 16.39 -10.94 3.90
CA ILE A 240 15.98 -11.20 5.28
C ILE A 240 17.02 -12.07 5.98
N ARG A 241 17.54 -11.62 7.13
CA ARG A 241 18.65 -12.29 7.83
C ARG A 241 18.54 -12.12 9.35
N SER A 242 18.94 -13.17 10.07
CA SER A 242 19.20 -13.12 11.51
C SER A 242 18.07 -12.53 12.36
N VAL A 243 16.81 -12.77 11.98
CA VAL A 243 15.64 -12.07 12.55
C VAL A 243 15.42 -12.28 14.06
N HIS A 244 15.97 -13.36 14.61
CA HIS A 244 15.86 -13.74 16.04
C HIS A 244 17.20 -13.85 16.76
N ASP A 245 18.31 -13.62 16.07
CA ASP A 245 19.66 -13.79 16.61
C ASP A 245 20.13 -12.50 17.27
N LEU A 246 20.39 -12.56 18.58
CA LEU A 246 20.88 -11.43 19.39
C LEU A 246 22.38 -11.16 19.18
N TYR A 247 23.14 -12.17 18.76
CA TYR A 247 24.59 -12.08 18.59
C TYR A 247 25.01 -12.01 17.13
N GLY A 248 24.08 -12.28 16.20
CA GLY A 248 24.30 -12.14 14.78
C GLY A 248 24.61 -10.70 14.38
N GLU A 249 25.40 -10.55 13.33
CA GLU A 249 25.57 -9.26 12.68
C GLU A 249 24.40 -9.05 11.68
N GLU A 250 23.95 -7.80 11.54
CA GLU A 250 22.96 -7.40 10.52
C GLU A 250 21.55 -8.03 10.65
N GLN A 251 20.86 -7.85 11.79
CA GLN A 251 19.44 -8.23 11.89
C GLN A 251 18.58 -7.42 10.91
N GLN A 252 17.90 -8.10 9.99
CA GLN A 252 17.01 -7.47 9.00
C GLN A 252 15.77 -8.32 8.78
N ASP A 253 14.60 -7.77 9.08
CA ASP A 253 13.32 -8.33 8.70
C ASP A 253 12.68 -7.52 7.57
N ALA A 254 11.63 -8.06 6.96
CA ALA A 254 10.95 -7.40 5.86
C ALA A 254 10.19 -6.14 6.29
N MET A 255 9.79 -6.01 7.57
CA MET A 255 9.08 -4.82 8.04
C MET A 255 9.99 -3.59 8.06
N LEU A 256 11.21 -3.74 8.60
CA LEU A 256 12.22 -2.69 8.58
C LEU A 256 12.66 -2.34 7.15
N LEU A 257 12.95 -3.35 6.33
CA LEU A 257 13.36 -3.16 4.94
C LEU A 257 12.30 -2.43 4.12
N TRP A 258 11.02 -2.80 4.31
CA TRP A 258 9.91 -2.15 3.63
C TRP A 258 9.74 -0.69 4.06
N LEU A 259 9.85 -0.40 5.36
CA LEU A 259 9.76 0.97 5.87
C LEU A 259 10.92 1.87 5.40
N GLU A 260 12.14 1.33 5.33
CA GLU A 260 13.31 2.04 4.81
C GLU A 260 13.11 2.41 3.33
N GLU A 261 12.61 1.48 2.52
CA GLU A 261 12.29 1.73 1.11
C GLU A 261 11.13 2.72 0.94
N HIS A 262 10.09 2.61 1.76
CA HIS A 262 8.99 3.58 1.77
C HIS A 262 9.48 4.99 2.07
N GLY A 263 10.32 5.14 3.10
CA GLY A 263 10.99 6.40 3.42
C GLY A 263 11.83 6.93 2.26
N ARG A 264 12.61 6.08 1.58
CA ARG A 264 13.40 6.46 0.40
C ARG A 264 12.51 6.97 -0.74
N ARG A 265 11.37 6.31 -1.01
CA ARG A 265 10.42 6.73 -2.06
C ARG A 265 9.79 8.09 -1.76
N LEU A 266 9.51 8.37 -0.48
CA LEU A 266 9.02 9.67 -0.02
C LEU A 266 10.10 10.77 -0.15
N GLU A 267 11.32 10.51 0.34
CA GLU A 267 12.46 11.45 0.28
C GLU A 267 12.83 11.82 -1.16
N ASN A 268 12.81 10.85 -2.07
CA ASN A 268 13.16 11.07 -3.48
C ASN A 268 12.00 11.59 -4.33
N GLY A 269 10.84 11.87 -3.73
CA GLY A 269 9.66 12.38 -4.44
C GLY A 269 9.02 11.40 -5.42
N ILE A 270 9.33 10.10 -5.33
CA ILE A 270 8.70 9.06 -6.17
C ILE A 270 7.21 9.04 -5.86
N ILE A 271 6.84 9.11 -4.58
CA ILE A 271 5.47 9.25 -4.09
C ILE A 271 5.37 10.52 -3.24
N LYS A 272 4.20 11.16 -3.22
CA LYS A 272 3.99 12.42 -2.50
C LYS A 272 2.58 12.53 -1.94
N VAL A 273 2.37 13.52 -1.07
CA VAL A 273 1.02 13.88 -0.66
C VAL A 273 0.28 14.53 -1.84
N ARG A 274 -0.92 14.04 -2.13
CA ARG A 274 -1.87 14.71 -3.04
C ARG A 274 -3.12 15.11 -2.30
N LYS A 275 -3.78 16.15 -2.82
CA LYS A 275 -5.10 16.60 -2.38
C LYS A 275 -6.13 16.12 -3.40
N GLU A 276 -7.12 15.36 -2.94
CA GLU A 276 -8.27 14.92 -3.73
C GLU A 276 -9.54 15.45 -3.02
N GLY A 277 -10.18 16.47 -3.57
CA GLY A 277 -11.24 17.19 -2.86
C GLY A 277 -10.67 17.93 -1.65
N ASP A 278 -11.25 17.71 -0.46
CA ASP A 278 -10.75 18.26 0.80
C ASP A 278 -9.72 17.35 1.48
N ASP A 279 -9.60 16.11 1.04
CA ASP A 279 -8.77 15.10 1.70
C ASP A 279 -7.34 15.10 1.14
N ARG A 280 -6.37 14.92 2.04
CA ARG A 280 -4.95 14.77 1.70
C ARG A 280 -4.50 13.35 2.04
N SER A 281 -3.71 12.74 1.17
CA SER A 281 -3.13 11.41 1.42
C SER A 281 -1.78 11.24 0.73
N ILE A 282 -0.96 10.34 1.25
CA ILE A 282 0.20 9.83 0.51
C ILE A 282 -0.33 9.00 -0.65
N ASN A 283 -0.16 9.52 -1.86
CA ASN A 283 -0.62 8.88 -3.08
C ASN A 283 0.50 8.01 -3.66
N LEU A 284 0.23 6.72 -3.84
CA LEU A 284 1.23 5.74 -4.26
C LEU A 284 1.54 5.76 -5.76
N PHE A 285 0.78 6.50 -6.57
CA PHE A 285 1.08 6.66 -7.99
C PHE A 285 2.41 7.41 -8.16
N PRO A 286 3.40 6.81 -8.87
CA PRO A 286 4.68 7.45 -9.08
C PRO A 286 4.58 8.82 -9.74
N GLU A 287 5.46 9.72 -9.36
CA GLU A 287 5.52 11.11 -9.86
C GLU A 287 6.70 11.36 -10.82
N VAL A 288 7.72 10.51 -10.75
CA VAL A 288 9.01 10.70 -11.42
C VAL A 288 9.31 9.58 -12.43
N PRO A 289 10.09 9.86 -13.48
CA PRO A 289 10.56 8.84 -14.43
C PRO A 289 11.42 7.75 -13.76
N PRO A 290 11.52 6.54 -14.35
CA PRO A 290 10.79 6.07 -15.53
C PRO A 290 9.34 5.62 -15.24
N LEU A 291 8.94 5.57 -13.96
CA LEU A 291 7.63 5.06 -13.53
C LEU A 291 6.46 6.02 -13.80
N CYS A 292 6.75 7.30 -14.00
CA CYS A 292 5.82 8.32 -14.44
C CYS A 292 6.34 8.93 -15.74
N VAL A 293 5.54 8.84 -16.80
CA VAL A 293 5.85 9.47 -18.09
C VAL A 293 5.08 10.77 -18.23
N THR A 294 5.69 11.73 -18.92
CA THR A 294 5.05 13.00 -19.26
C THR A 294 5.16 13.21 -20.77
N THR A 295 4.05 13.55 -21.41
CA THR A 295 3.98 13.82 -22.85
C THR A 295 3.24 15.12 -23.06
N VAL A 296 3.79 16.01 -23.88
CA VAL A 296 3.13 17.24 -24.29
C VAL A 296 2.83 17.14 -25.77
N THR A 297 1.56 17.32 -26.16
CA THR A 297 1.14 17.36 -27.56
C THR A 297 0.22 18.54 -27.76
N ASN A 298 0.56 19.44 -28.68
CA ASN A 298 -0.26 20.62 -29.01
C ASN A 298 -0.70 21.43 -27.76
N GLY A 299 0.19 21.60 -26.78
CA GLY A 299 -0.08 22.34 -25.54
C GLY A 299 -0.79 21.55 -24.44
N VAL A 300 -1.33 20.36 -24.73
CA VAL A 300 -1.91 19.47 -23.71
C VAL A 300 -0.79 18.62 -23.11
N GLN A 301 -0.58 18.73 -21.80
CA GLN A 301 0.33 17.88 -21.05
C GLN A 301 -0.44 16.70 -20.44
N VAL A 302 0.06 15.50 -20.65
CA VAL A 302 -0.45 14.27 -20.04
C VAL A 302 0.67 13.63 -19.23
N ARG A 303 0.41 13.36 -17.95
CA ARG A 303 1.28 12.57 -17.06
C ARG A 303 0.59 11.27 -16.73
N ALA A 304 1.29 10.15 -16.89
CA ALA A 304 0.73 8.82 -16.68
C ALA A 304 1.66 7.94 -15.84
N SER A 305 1.08 7.17 -14.92
CA SER A 305 1.81 6.26 -14.03
C SER A 305 0.87 5.15 -13.53
N ALA A 306 1.40 3.98 -13.21
CA ALA A 306 0.63 2.88 -12.64
C ALA A 306 1.15 2.42 -11.27
N VAL A 307 0.31 1.67 -10.56
CA VAL A 307 0.62 0.96 -9.31
C VAL A 307 0.04 -0.44 -9.35
N PHE A 308 0.77 -1.40 -8.80
CA PHE A 308 0.24 -2.74 -8.56
C PHE A 308 -0.75 -2.74 -7.39
N VAL A 309 -1.84 -3.49 -7.55
CA VAL A 309 -3.02 -3.53 -6.66
C VAL A 309 -3.18 -4.95 -6.11
N PRO A 310 -2.38 -5.32 -5.09
CA PRO A 310 -2.26 -6.71 -4.66
C PRO A 310 -3.57 -7.31 -4.14
N GLU A 311 -4.40 -6.52 -3.44
CA GLU A 311 -5.66 -7.00 -2.85
C GLU A 311 -6.71 -7.44 -3.89
N PHE A 312 -6.48 -7.15 -5.18
CA PHE A 312 -7.30 -7.64 -6.29
C PHE A 312 -6.58 -8.66 -7.19
N ALA A 313 -5.31 -8.95 -6.94
CA ALA A 313 -4.63 -10.03 -7.63
C ALA A 313 -5.30 -11.37 -7.29
N ASP A 314 -5.34 -12.28 -8.26
CA ASP A 314 -5.75 -13.68 -8.07
C ASP A 314 -4.65 -14.55 -8.70
N LEU A 315 -3.71 -15.01 -7.87
CA LEU A 315 -2.52 -15.71 -8.37
C LEU A 315 -2.83 -17.05 -9.04
N LEU A 316 -4.07 -17.55 -8.90
CA LEU A 316 -4.57 -18.77 -9.52
C LEU A 316 -5.34 -18.50 -10.82
N ASP A 317 -5.67 -17.24 -11.11
CA ASP A 317 -6.26 -16.83 -12.38
C ASP A 317 -5.15 -16.58 -13.40
N GLU A 318 -5.11 -17.38 -14.47
CA GLU A 318 -4.08 -17.26 -15.50
C GLU A 318 -4.33 -16.11 -16.48
N ALA A 319 -5.54 -15.53 -16.52
CA ALA A 319 -5.89 -14.45 -17.43
C ALA A 319 -5.83 -13.06 -16.76
N GLU A 320 -6.26 -12.96 -15.50
CA GLU A 320 -6.36 -11.71 -14.74
C GLU A 320 -5.53 -11.74 -13.45
N LYS A 321 -4.36 -12.38 -13.53
CA LYS A 321 -3.49 -12.68 -12.39
C LYS A 321 -3.09 -11.46 -11.56
N PHE A 322 -2.74 -10.37 -12.25
CA PHE A 322 -2.24 -9.13 -11.66
C PHE A 322 -3.20 -7.98 -11.93
N MET A 323 -3.54 -7.22 -10.90
CA MET A 323 -4.32 -6.00 -11.05
C MET A 323 -3.41 -4.78 -10.95
N PHE A 324 -3.50 -3.88 -11.92
CA PHE A 324 -2.83 -2.59 -11.89
C PHE A 324 -3.84 -1.45 -11.92
N ALA A 325 -3.67 -0.45 -11.07
CA ALA A 325 -4.35 0.82 -11.21
C ALA A 325 -3.43 1.78 -11.95
N TYR A 326 -3.98 2.65 -12.80
CA TYR A 326 -3.25 3.70 -13.47
C TYR A 326 -3.90 5.07 -13.23
N SER A 327 -3.08 6.10 -13.14
CA SER A 327 -3.49 7.49 -12.95
C SER A 327 -3.05 8.31 -14.16
N ILE A 328 -4.01 8.94 -14.82
CA ILE A 328 -3.80 9.89 -15.90
C ILE A 328 -4.11 11.29 -15.38
N ARG A 329 -3.18 12.21 -15.59
CA ARG A 329 -3.27 13.61 -15.18
C ARG A 329 -3.09 14.48 -16.40
N MET A 330 -4.07 15.32 -16.71
CA MET A 330 -4.08 16.17 -17.89
C MET A 330 -4.15 17.63 -17.48
N SER A 331 -3.36 18.47 -18.14
CA SER A 331 -3.48 19.92 -18.03
C SER A 331 -3.23 20.58 -19.37
N LEU A 332 -3.72 21.81 -19.50
CA LEU A 332 -3.40 22.66 -20.64
C LEU A 332 -2.33 23.65 -20.21
N LEU A 333 -1.24 23.72 -20.98
CA LEU A 333 -0.13 24.63 -20.71
C LEU A 333 -0.57 26.11 -20.84
N PRO A 334 0.16 27.06 -20.23
CA PRO A 334 -0.19 28.48 -20.25
C PRO A 334 -0.44 29.06 -21.64
N GLU A 335 0.26 28.55 -22.65
CA GLU A 335 0.16 29.00 -24.04
C GLU A 335 -1.16 28.56 -24.71
N GLY A 336 -1.94 27.67 -24.09
CA GLY A 336 -3.12 27.07 -24.71
C GLY A 336 -2.77 25.93 -25.67
N CYS A 337 -3.75 25.47 -26.45
CA CYS A 337 -3.52 24.43 -27.44
C CYS A 337 -3.31 25.02 -28.83
N VAL A 338 -2.34 24.49 -29.56
CA VAL A 338 -1.95 24.97 -30.89
C VAL A 338 -2.33 23.93 -31.93
N ILE A 339 -3.21 24.30 -32.86
CA ILE A 339 -3.70 23.43 -33.93
C ILE A 339 -3.62 24.19 -35.24
N ASN A 340 -2.87 23.65 -36.21
CA ASN A 340 -2.65 24.27 -37.52
C ASN A 340 -2.19 25.74 -37.43
N GLY A 341 -1.32 26.05 -36.47
CA GLY A 341 -0.81 27.41 -36.25
C GLY A 341 -1.76 28.37 -35.52
N MET A 342 -3.00 27.96 -35.23
CA MET A 342 -3.94 28.73 -34.42
C MET A 342 -3.88 28.31 -32.95
N THR A 343 -3.98 29.29 -32.06
CA THR A 343 -3.94 29.06 -30.61
C THR A 343 -5.34 29.16 -30.01
N PHE A 344 -5.69 28.22 -29.13
CA PHE A 344 -6.97 28.20 -28.44
C PHE A 344 -6.78 28.14 -26.93
N SER A 345 -7.56 28.94 -26.21
CA SER A 345 -7.52 29.05 -24.74
C SER A 345 -8.31 27.96 -24.02
N SER A 346 -8.73 26.90 -24.73
CA SER A 346 -9.36 25.72 -24.14
C SER A 346 -9.43 24.57 -25.15
N CYS A 347 -9.48 23.35 -24.63
CA CYS A 347 -9.83 22.17 -25.42
C CYS A 347 -10.57 21.14 -24.57
N GLN A 348 -11.49 20.41 -25.18
CA GLN A 348 -12.30 19.40 -24.51
C GLN A 348 -11.99 18.00 -25.05
N LEU A 349 -11.78 17.05 -24.14
CA LEU A 349 -11.59 15.65 -24.46
C LEU A 349 -12.87 15.08 -25.06
N ASN A 350 -12.75 14.34 -26.17
CA ASN A 350 -13.82 13.60 -26.82
C ASN A 350 -13.70 12.08 -26.62
N ARG A 351 -12.52 11.53 -26.96
CA ARG A 351 -12.29 10.08 -27.03
C ARG A 351 -10.95 9.68 -26.44
N ARG A 352 -10.84 8.41 -26.06
CA ARG A 352 -9.60 7.75 -25.67
C ARG A 352 -9.34 6.55 -26.58
N HIS A 353 -8.08 6.35 -26.93
CA HIS A 353 -7.59 5.16 -27.58
C HIS A 353 -6.43 4.60 -26.75
N TRP A 354 -6.55 3.36 -26.28
CA TRP A 354 -5.53 2.69 -25.48
C TRP A 354 -5.07 1.40 -26.16
N ILE A 355 -3.78 1.14 -26.06
CA ILE A 355 -3.12 -0.13 -26.35
C ILE A 355 -2.54 -0.62 -25.03
N ILE A 356 -2.95 -1.81 -24.61
CA ILE A 356 -2.52 -2.44 -23.36
C ILE A 356 -1.68 -3.66 -23.70
N ARG A 357 -0.51 -3.75 -23.08
CA ARG A 357 0.46 -4.82 -23.31
C ARG A 357 0.79 -5.59 -22.05
N ALA A 358 1.00 -6.89 -22.20
CA ALA A 358 1.60 -7.76 -21.19
C ALA A 358 2.86 -8.39 -21.80
N ASP A 359 4.00 -8.29 -21.12
CA ASP A 359 5.31 -8.71 -21.66
C ASP A 359 5.56 -8.22 -23.11
N ASP A 360 5.26 -6.95 -23.35
CA ASP A 360 5.33 -6.25 -24.65
C ASP A 360 4.35 -6.71 -25.75
N GLU A 361 3.60 -7.78 -25.55
CA GLU A 361 2.56 -8.25 -26.47
C GLU A 361 1.24 -7.47 -26.32
N VAL A 362 0.59 -7.09 -27.43
CA VAL A 362 -0.73 -6.43 -27.36
C VAL A 362 -1.78 -7.43 -26.89
N ILE A 363 -2.37 -7.18 -25.73
CA ILE A 363 -3.45 -8.01 -25.19
C ILE A 363 -4.83 -7.34 -25.31
N SER A 364 -4.87 -6.01 -25.45
CA SER A 364 -6.12 -5.27 -25.56
C SER A 364 -5.93 -3.94 -26.29
N SER A 365 -6.96 -3.53 -27.02
CA SER A 365 -7.09 -2.22 -27.67
C SER A 365 -8.47 -1.67 -27.36
N VAL A 366 -8.54 -0.45 -26.83
CA VAL A 366 -9.80 0.20 -26.42
C VAL A 366 -9.94 1.51 -27.17
N ASP A 367 -11.04 1.71 -27.90
CA ASP A 367 -11.36 2.97 -28.58
C ASP A 367 -12.78 3.38 -28.20
N ASP A 368 -12.89 4.41 -27.37
CA ASP A 368 -14.15 4.78 -26.73
C ASP A 368 -14.26 6.28 -26.51
N GLU A 369 -15.49 6.75 -26.35
CA GLU A 369 -15.79 8.11 -25.90
C GLU A 369 -15.53 8.29 -24.41
N ALA A 370 -15.22 9.54 -24.04
CA ALA A 370 -14.97 9.97 -22.67
C ALA A 370 -13.77 9.29 -21.99
N VAL A 371 -13.48 9.76 -20.78
CA VAL A 371 -12.66 9.05 -19.78
C VAL A 371 -13.53 8.90 -18.54
N ILE A 372 -13.72 7.69 -18.03
CA ILE A 372 -14.60 7.40 -16.87
C ILE A 372 -16.00 8.03 -16.99
N GLY A 373 -16.55 8.16 -18.20
CA GLY A 373 -17.84 8.81 -18.45
C GLY A 373 -17.82 10.35 -18.41
N GLN A 374 -16.64 10.96 -18.32
CA GLN A 374 -16.42 12.41 -18.30
C GLN A 374 -15.71 12.91 -19.56
N PHE A 375 -16.05 14.13 -19.97
CA PHE A 375 -15.45 14.84 -21.11
C PHE A 375 -14.77 16.12 -20.58
N PRO A 376 -13.58 16.01 -19.95
CA PRO A 376 -12.93 17.14 -19.30
C PRO A 376 -12.63 18.27 -20.30
N LEU A 377 -13.02 19.49 -19.92
CA LEU A 377 -12.63 20.74 -20.57
C LEU A 377 -11.41 21.28 -19.84
N LEU A 378 -10.33 21.53 -20.56
CA LEU A 378 -9.08 22.05 -19.99
C LEU A 378 -8.92 23.52 -20.36
N HIS A 379 -8.51 24.33 -19.39
CA HIS A 379 -8.11 25.71 -19.57
C HIS A 379 -6.66 25.94 -19.10
N PRO A 380 -5.92 26.88 -19.70
CA PRO A 380 -4.61 27.27 -19.20
C PRO A 380 -4.69 27.80 -17.76
N GLY A 381 -3.76 27.38 -16.92
CA GLY A 381 -3.69 27.84 -15.53
C GLY A 381 -4.68 27.17 -14.56
N GLU A 382 -5.59 26.33 -15.05
CA GLU A 382 -6.37 25.44 -14.18
C GLU A 382 -5.52 24.26 -13.69
N GLY A 383 -5.93 23.68 -12.56
CA GLY A 383 -5.28 22.49 -12.01
C GLY A 383 -5.41 21.27 -12.95
N GLU A 384 -4.59 20.24 -12.70
CA GLU A 384 -4.68 19.00 -13.47
C GLU A 384 -6.07 18.35 -13.33
N PHE A 385 -6.67 17.97 -14.44
CA PHE A 385 -7.73 16.97 -14.43
C PHE A 385 -7.10 15.60 -14.18
N VAL A 386 -7.54 14.91 -13.13
CA VAL A 386 -7.00 13.60 -12.74
C VAL A 386 -8.09 12.55 -12.78
N TYR A 387 -7.83 11.45 -13.46
CA TYR A 387 -8.65 10.26 -13.35
C TYR A 387 -7.79 9.01 -13.10
N GLN A 388 -8.40 8.03 -12.44
CA GLN A 388 -7.78 6.76 -12.09
C GLN A 388 -8.70 5.62 -12.53
N SER A 389 -8.12 4.60 -13.14
CA SER A 389 -8.80 3.37 -13.60
C SER A 389 -7.85 2.18 -13.40
N CYS A 390 -8.24 0.98 -13.80
CA CYS A 390 -7.44 -0.21 -13.61
C CYS A 390 -7.39 -1.09 -14.87
N SER A 391 -6.39 -1.97 -14.92
CA SER A 391 -6.19 -2.97 -15.95
C SER A 391 -5.74 -4.27 -15.31
N PRO A 392 -6.47 -5.38 -15.47
CA PRO A 392 -5.92 -6.70 -15.18
C PRO A 392 -4.88 -7.08 -16.23
N LEU A 393 -3.84 -7.81 -15.84
CA LEU A 393 -2.83 -8.40 -16.72
C LEU A 393 -2.57 -9.87 -16.30
N PRO A 394 -2.25 -10.75 -17.26
CA PRO A 394 -1.78 -12.10 -16.95
C PRO A 394 -0.32 -12.14 -16.46
N SER A 395 0.44 -11.06 -16.68
CA SER A 395 1.87 -10.95 -16.39
C SER A 395 2.19 -9.89 -15.33
N PRO A 396 3.27 -10.05 -14.53
CA PRO A 396 3.75 -9.02 -13.61
C PRO A 396 4.36 -7.79 -14.30
N SER A 397 4.52 -7.83 -15.63
CA SER A 397 5.12 -6.78 -16.44
C SER A 397 4.23 -6.46 -17.63
N GLY A 398 3.99 -5.17 -17.85
CA GLY A 398 3.19 -4.70 -18.97
C GLY A 398 3.35 -3.21 -19.21
N SER A 399 2.56 -2.68 -20.13
CA SER A 399 2.53 -1.24 -20.38
C SER A 399 1.21 -0.79 -20.98
N VAL A 400 0.94 0.51 -20.87
CA VAL A 400 -0.21 1.15 -21.50
C VAL A 400 0.30 2.36 -22.29
N GLU A 401 -0.19 2.51 -23.51
CA GLU A 401 0.14 3.61 -24.41
C GLU A 401 -1.08 3.97 -25.27
N GLY A 402 -1.10 5.16 -25.87
CA GLY A 402 -2.20 5.53 -26.73
C GLY A 402 -2.33 7.01 -26.97
N TYR A 403 -3.55 7.48 -27.15
CA TYR A 403 -3.85 8.90 -27.34
C TYR A 403 -5.28 9.24 -26.95
N PHE A 404 -5.49 10.52 -26.64
CA PHE A 404 -6.82 11.10 -26.54
C PHE A 404 -7.12 11.93 -27.79
N THR A 405 -8.39 11.99 -28.17
CA THR A 405 -8.85 12.94 -29.19
C THR A 405 -9.52 14.11 -28.48
N PHE A 406 -9.02 15.31 -28.71
CA PHE A 406 -9.56 16.57 -28.19
C PHE A 406 -10.15 17.40 -29.32
N VAL A 407 -11.04 18.34 -28.98
CA VAL A 407 -11.44 19.44 -29.86
C VAL A 407 -11.10 20.77 -29.21
N PRO A 408 -10.62 21.79 -29.96
CA PRO A 408 -10.45 23.13 -29.42
C PRO A 408 -11.83 23.76 -29.10
N GLY A 409 -11.91 24.51 -28.00
CA GLY A 409 -13.19 25.01 -27.49
C GLY A 409 -13.95 23.95 -26.68
N ARG A 410 -15.25 23.80 -26.95
CA ARG A 410 -16.14 22.83 -26.29
C ARG A 410 -16.64 21.81 -27.33
N LEU A 411 -17.02 20.60 -26.90
CA LEU A 411 -17.62 19.60 -27.78
C LEU A 411 -18.93 20.09 -28.42
N ALA A 412 -19.72 20.86 -27.67
CA ALA A 412 -20.98 21.43 -28.16
C ALA A 412 -20.78 22.58 -29.15
N ASP A 413 -19.62 23.24 -29.13
CA ASP A 413 -19.26 24.35 -30.01
C ASP A 413 -17.74 24.31 -30.31
N PRO A 414 -17.30 23.39 -31.20
CA PRO A 414 -15.88 23.23 -31.51
C PRO A 414 -15.36 24.42 -32.31
N ARG A 415 -14.24 25.01 -31.88
CA ARG A 415 -13.60 26.15 -32.56
C ARG A 415 -12.61 25.75 -33.66
N GLY A 416 -12.54 24.46 -33.97
CA GLY A 416 -11.60 23.86 -34.92
C GLY A 416 -11.73 22.34 -34.98
N GLY A 417 -10.94 21.72 -35.86
CA GLY A 417 -10.95 20.27 -36.05
C GLY A 417 -10.40 19.49 -34.85
N PRO A 418 -10.78 18.21 -34.69
CA PRO A 418 -10.24 17.35 -33.65
C PRO A 418 -8.73 17.12 -33.83
N PHE A 419 -8.01 16.94 -32.72
CA PHE A 419 -6.59 16.67 -32.71
C PHE A 419 -6.25 15.57 -31.69
N LYS A 420 -5.17 14.82 -31.97
CA LYS A 420 -4.69 13.77 -31.08
C LYS A 420 -3.71 14.34 -30.05
N VAL A 421 -3.84 13.89 -28.81
CA VAL A 421 -2.92 14.15 -27.70
C VAL A 421 -2.33 12.81 -27.30
N LEU A 422 -1.02 12.64 -27.51
CA LEU A 422 -0.36 11.36 -27.27
C LEU A 422 -0.18 11.09 -25.78
N VAL A 423 -0.26 9.82 -25.42
CA VAL A 423 0.18 9.31 -24.12
C VAL A 423 1.35 8.36 -24.38
N ALA A 424 2.55 8.76 -23.97
CA ALA A 424 3.71 7.88 -24.04
C ALA A 424 3.46 6.59 -23.25
N ARG A 425 4.13 5.52 -23.68
CA ARG A 425 4.07 4.23 -23.01
C ARG A 425 4.54 4.34 -21.57
N PHE A 426 3.68 4.03 -20.62
CA PHE A 426 4.03 3.96 -19.21
C PHE A 426 3.99 2.52 -18.70
N PRO A 427 4.90 2.16 -17.78
CA PRO A 427 5.02 0.78 -17.30
C PRO A 427 3.90 0.41 -16.33
N LEU A 428 3.40 -0.82 -16.47
CA LEU A 428 2.59 -1.55 -15.50
C LEU A 428 3.50 -2.62 -14.91
N GLU A 429 4.27 -2.22 -13.90
CA GLU A 429 5.30 -3.07 -13.32
C GLU A 429 4.96 -3.41 -11.88
N MET A 430 5.22 -4.66 -11.53
CA MET A 430 5.37 -5.12 -10.17
C MET A 430 6.76 -4.70 -9.68
N PRO A 431 6.88 -3.84 -8.64
CA PRO A 431 7.97 -3.73 -7.67
C PRO A 431 9.17 -4.69 -7.73
N ASP A 432 10.36 -4.31 -7.26
CA ASP A 432 11.23 -5.30 -6.56
C ASP A 432 10.89 -5.34 -5.07
N TYR A 433 10.70 -4.15 -4.49
CA TYR A 433 9.91 -3.91 -3.28
C TYR A 433 8.43 -3.77 -3.65
N THR A 434 7.98 -4.75 -4.39
CA THR A 434 6.65 -5.30 -4.24
C THR A 434 6.80 -6.41 -3.23
N PHE A 435 5.69 -6.81 -2.68
CA PHE A 435 5.03 -8.00 -3.20
C PHE A 435 5.81 -8.80 -4.31
N LYS A 436 7.05 -9.33 -4.12
CA LYS A 436 7.97 -10.18 -4.95
C LYS A 436 8.52 -9.59 -6.27
N GLY A 437 9.80 -9.69 -6.68
CA GLY A 437 10.95 -10.60 -6.44
C GLY A 437 11.56 -11.01 -7.81
N PRO A 438 12.89 -11.23 -7.98
CA PRO A 438 13.60 -10.96 -9.25
C PRO A 438 13.32 -11.94 -10.41
N LYS A 439 13.34 -11.39 -11.64
CA LYS A 439 13.27 -12.09 -12.95
C LYS A 439 14.46 -13.04 -13.19
N ARG A 440 14.20 -14.25 -13.71
CA ARG A 440 15.06 -15.12 -14.58
C ARG A 440 14.40 -16.51 -14.75
N VAL A 441 14.45 -17.28 -15.85
CA VAL A 441 14.81 -17.20 -17.29
C VAL A 441 13.98 -18.30 -17.98
N GLU A 442 13.66 -18.08 -19.25
CA GLU A 442 13.03 -18.98 -20.24
C GLU A 442 13.42 -20.47 -20.17
N THR A 443 12.46 -21.37 -20.47
CA THR A 443 12.53 -22.32 -21.60
C THR A 443 11.15 -22.88 -21.96
N THR A 444 10.72 -22.58 -23.19
CA THR A 444 9.94 -23.34 -24.19
C THR A 444 8.95 -24.46 -23.79
N GLY A 445 7.72 -24.38 -24.31
CA GLY A 445 6.82 -25.53 -24.53
C GLY A 445 5.40 -25.11 -24.96
N TRP A 446 4.93 -25.59 -26.10
CA TRP A 446 3.73 -25.15 -26.84
C TRP A 446 2.41 -25.90 -26.47
N ILE A 447 1.27 -25.24 -26.81
CA ILE A 447 -0.02 -25.77 -27.35
C ILE A 447 -1.23 -26.12 -26.41
N THR A 448 -2.26 -25.25 -26.54
CA THR A 448 -3.74 -25.42 -26.60
C THR A 448 -4.56 -25.96 -25.42
N THR A 449 -5.66 -25.27 -25.03
CA THR A 449 -7.03 -25.40 -25.60
C THR A 449 -8.04 -24.48 -24.88
N GLN A 450 -8.97 -23.90 -25.64
CA GLN A 450 -10.09 -23.04 -25.23
C GLN A 450 -11.24 -23.79 -24.52
N PHE A 451 -12.16 -23.01 -23.92
CA PHE A 451 -13.52 -23.33 -23.46
C PHE A 451 -13.66 -24.00 -22.08
N PHE A 452 -14.11 -23.24 -21.06
CA PHE A 452 -15.23 -23.57 -20.14
C PHE A 452 -15.27 -22.60 -18.94
N VAL A 453 -15.97 -21.46 -19.01
CA VAL A 453 -16.53 -20.79 -17.80
C VAL A 453 -17.81 -20.04 -18.18
N LYS A 454 -18.96 -20.71 -18.10
CA LYS A 454 -20.27 -20.03 -18.22
C LYS A 454 -21.38 -20.79 -17.51
N PHE A 455 -21.26 -21.09 -16.22
CA PHE A 455 -22.37 -21.74 -15.48
C PHE A 455 -22.46 -21.48 -13.97
N HIS A 456 -21.91 -20.38 -13.43
CA HIS A 456 -21.91 -20.17 -11.97
C HIS A 456 -22.88 -19.10 -11.44
N HIS A 457 -23.75 -18.51 -12.26
CA HIS A 457 -24.59 -17.36 -11.84
C HIS A 457 -26.11 -17.61 -11.73
N ILE A 458 -26.58 -18.85 -11.90
CA ILE A 458 -28.00 -19.21 -11.79
C ILE A 458 -28.21 -20.09 -10.56
N PHE A 459 -27.98 -19.58 -9.35
CA PHE A 459 -28.44 -20.30 -8.15
C PHE A 459 -28.89 -19.41 -6.98
N HIS A 460 -28.93 -18.08 -7.15
CA HIS A 460 -29.13 -17.21 -5.99
C HIS A 460 -30.56 -16.69 -5.77
N HIS A 461 -31.55 -17.07 -6.59
CA HIS A 461 -32.92 -16.53 -6.46
C HIS A 461 -34.08 -17.53 -6.35
N HIS A 462 -33.85 -18.84 -6.42
CA HIS A 462 -34.90 -19.87 -6.27
C HIS A 462 -34.62 -20.94 -5.19
N GLY A 463 -33.59 -20.74 -4.35
CA GLY A 463 -33.11 -21.73 -3.39
C GLY A 463 -34.08 -22.13 -2.27
N GLU A 464 -35.11 -21.33 -1.96
CA GLU A 464 -36.01 -21.65 -0.84
C GLU A 464 -37.16 -22.60 -1.17
N ARG A 465 -37.47 -22.85 -2.46
CA ARG A 465 -38.48 -23.86 -2.84
C ARG A 465 -37.93 -25.28 -2.97
N LEU A 466 -36.63 -25.44 -3.21
CA LEU A 466 -36.01 -26.77 -3.29
C LEU A 466 -35.85 -27.45 -1.92
N PHE A 467 -35.72 -26.67 -0.84
CA PHE A 467 -35.32 -27.21 0.47
C PHE A 467 -36.42 -28.03 1.20
N ARG A 468 -37.67 -28.04 0.71
CA ARG A 468 -38.77 -28.82 1.32
C ARG A 468 -39.09 -30.15 0.62
N CYS A 469 -38.42 -30.50 -0.49
CA CYS A 469 -38.72 -31.74 -1.23
C CYS A 469 -37.58 -32.77 -1.27
N ILE A 470 -36.44 -32.52 -0.62
CA ILE A 470 -35.24 -33.39 -0.72
C ILE A 470 -35.14 -34.35 0.48
N HIS A 471 -36.25 -35.04 0.78
CA HIS A 471 -36.18 -36.27 1.55
C HIS A 471 -37.01 -37.33 0.82
N GLY A 472 -36.33 -38.12 -0.03
CA GLY A 472 -36.84 -39.42 -0.49
C GLY A 472 -37.17 -39.62 -1.98
N CYS A 473 -36.87 -38.70 -2.90
CA CYS A 473 -37.21 -38.89 -4.33
C CYS A 473 -36.06 -39.49 -5.18
N PRO A 474 -36.33 -40.43 -6.11
CA PRO A 474 -35.35 -40.99 -7.03
C PRO A 474 -34.87 -40.01 -8.12
N LEU A 475 -33.63 -40.20 -8.58
CA LEU A 475 -32.86 -39.30 -9.45
C LEU A 475 -33.54 -38.94 -10.79
N ASN A 476 -34.41 -39.80 -11.33
CA ASN A 476 -35.04 -39.57 -12.64
C ASN A 476 -36.20 -38.56 -12.58
N GLU A 477 -36.91 -38.46 -11.46
CA GLU A 477 -37.98 -37.47 -11.28
C GLU A 477 -37.44 -36.04 -11.04
N LEU A 478 -36.20 -35.94 -10.53
CA LEU A 478 -35.48 -34.67 -10.40
C LEU A 478 -35.03 -34.10 -11.75
N ILE A 479 -34.78 -34.96 -12.73
CA ILE A 479 -34.40 -34.57 -14.09
C ILE A 479 -35.63 -34.01 -14.84
N ASP A 480 -36.78 -34.66 -14.73
CA ASP A 480 -38.03 -34.18 -15.34
C ASP A 480 -38.56 -32.90 -14.69
N ALA A 481 -38.41 -32.75 -13.36
CA ALA A 481 -38.71 -31.50 -12.67
C ALA A 481 -37.77 -30.36 -13.12
N GLY A 482 -36.49 -30.65 -13.36
CA GLY A 482 -35.50 -29.69 -13.86
C GLY A 482 -35.78 -29.22 -15.30
N ILE A 483 -36.27 -30.11 -16.17
CA ILE A 483 -36.63 -29.79 -17.56
C ILE A 483 -37.91 -28.95 -17.61
N ASN A 484 -38.92 -29.26 -16.78
CA ASN A 484 -40.16 -28.49 -16.72
C ASN A 484 -39.95 -27.06 -16.17
N LEU A 485 -39.09 -26.89 -15.16
CA LEU A 485 -38.71 -25.57 -14.63
C LEU A 485 -37.97 -24.70 -15.65
N ARG A 486 -37.14 -25.31 -16.51
CA ARG A 486 -36.45 -24.63 -17.61
C ARG A 486 -37.44 -24.10 -18.65
N ASN A 487 -38.45 -24.89 -18.99
CA ASN A 487 -39.47 -24.52 -19.97
C ASN A 487 -40.43 -23.44 -19.45
N GLU A 488 -40.78 -23.46 -18.16
CA GLU A 488 -41.60 -22.41 -17.52
C GLU A 488 -40.86 -21.08 -17.40
N ALA A 489 -39.54 -21.10 -17.11
CA ALA A 489 -38.70 -19.92 -17.08
C ALA A 489 -38.57 -19.27 -18.47
N GLU A 490 -38.39 -20.07 -19.53
CA GLU A 490 -38.37 -19.58 -20.92
C GLU A 490 -39.74 -19.01 -21.36
N ALA A 491 -40.86 -19.64 -20.95
CA ALA A 491 -42.20 -19.18 -21.29
C ALA A 491 -42.58 -17.86 -20.59
N THR A 492 -42.06 -17.64 -19.38
CA THR A 492 -42.27 -16.41 -18.60
C THR A 492 -41.43 -15.27 -19.17
N LEU A 493 -40.17 -15.54 -19.52
CA LEU A 493 -39.28 -14.57 -20.17
C LEU A 493 -39.82 -14.13 -21.55
N ARG A 494 -40.39 -15.06 -22.33
CA ARG A 494 -41.07 -14.73 -23.60
C ARG A 494 -42.31 -13.86 -23.41
N ARG A 495 -43.11 -14.07 -22.36
CA ARG A 495 -44.29 -13.25 -22.04
C ARG A 495 -43.94 -11.84 -21.60
N GLU A 496 -42.85 -11.65 -20.86
CA GLU A 496 -42.38 -10.31 -20.45
C GLU A 496 -41.75 -9.53 -21.61
N LEU A 497 -41.11 -10.22 -22.55
CA LEU A 497 -40.52 -9.61 -23.75
C LEU A 497 -41.57 -9.16 -24.78
N LEU A 498 -42.73 -9.83 -24.86
CA LEU A 498 -43.81 -9.48 -25.81
C LEU A 498 -44.68 -8.29 -25.37
N ASN A 499 -44.67 -7.90 -24.09
CA ASN A 499 -45.58 -6.87 -23.55
C ASN A 499 -45.02 -5.44 -23.51
N LYS A 500 -43.78 -5.19 -23.95
CA LYS A 500 -43.22 -3.81 -24.03
C LYS A 500 -43.32 -3.23 -25.45
N LYS A 501 -44.43 -2.55 -25.74
CA LYS A 501 -44.55 -1.64 -26.90
C LYS A 501 -43.70 -0.37 -26.68
N ASN A 502 -42.53 -0.32 -27.34
CA ASN A 502 -41.76 0.85 -27.80
C ASN A 502 -41.08 1.81 -26.78
N PRO A 503 -39.94 2.47 -27.14
CA PRO A 503 -38.62 1.81 -27.11
C PRO A 503 -37.58 2.62 -26.32
N LYS A 504 -36.88 2.00 -25.36
CA LYS A 504 -35.58 2.51 -24.86
C LYS A 504 -34.63 1.35 -24.59
N LYS A 505 -33.51 1.38 -25.33
CA LYS A 505 -32.24 0.66 -25.12
C LYS A 505 -32.32 -0.63 -24.31
N VAL A 506 -32.39 -1.74 -25.03
CA VAL A 506 -31.95 -3.04 -24.52
C VAL A 506 -30.63 -3.37 -25.21
N SER A 507 -29.53 -3.28 -24.48
CA SER A 507 -28.28 -3.95 -24.81
C SER A 507 -27.71 -4.53 -23.52
N GLY A 508 -27.83 -5.83 -23.37
CA GLY A 508 -27.02 -6.60 -22.43
C GLY A 508 -26.34 -7.70 -23.23
N SER A 509 -25.00 -7.73 -23.22
CA SER A 509 -24.25 -8.83 -22.61
C SER A 509 -22.72 -8.72 -22.81
N TRP A 510 -21.99 -8.88 -21.69
CA TRP A 510 -20.59 -9.31 -21.50
C TRP A 510 -19.44 -8.25 -21.44
N LEU A 511 -18.89 -8.18 -20.21
CA LEU A 511 -17.47 -8.08 -19.79
C LEU A 511 -16.67 -6.78 -20.06
N GLY A 512 -16.57 -5.96 -19.00
CA GLY A 512 -15.29 -5.57 -18.39
C GLY A 512 -14.39 -4.54 -19.06
N ILE A 513 -14.52 -4.28 -20.37
CA ILE A 513 -13.52 -3.46 -21.10
C ILE A 513 -14.16 -2.26 -21.84
N ILE A 514 -15.49 -2.23 -21.99
CA ILE A 514 -16.21 -1.10 -22.61
C ILE A 514 -17.35 -0.66 -21.69
N GLY A 515 -17.20 0.51 -21.04
CA GLY A 515 -18.30 1.41 -20.65
C GLY A 515 -19.51 0.84 -19.88
N GLY A 516 -19.38 -0.24 -19.13
CA GLY A 516 -20.44 -0.73 -18.23
C GLY A 516 -20.34 -0.06 -16.87
N TYR A 517 -21.33 0.75 -16.49
CA TYR A 517 -21.43 1.33 -15.15
C TYR A 517 -21.67 0.21 -14.12
N SER A 518 -20.59 -0.36 -13.59
CA SER A 518 -20.59 -1.08 -12.32
C SER A 518 -19.78 -0.23 -11.32
N PHE A 519 -20.54 0.41 -10.44
CA PHE A 519 -20.07 1.36 -9.45
C PHE A 519 -19.29 0.65 -8.34
N TYR A 520 -17.98 0.87 -8.28
CA TYR A 520 -17.13 0.52 -7.15
C TYR A 520 -16.15 1.65 -6.91
N HIS A 521 -16.26 2.36 -5.78
CA HIS A 521 -15.21 3.27 -5.35
C HIS A 521 -14.18 2.47 -4.54
N HIS A 522 -13.04 2.17 -5.14
CA HIS A 522 -11.94 1.50 -4.44
C HIS A 522 -10.93 2.53 -4.03
N SER A 523 -10.88 2.82 -2.74
CA SER A 523 -9.92 3.78 -2.20
C SER A 523 -9.27 3.19 -0.97
N ILE A 524 -7.96 3.17 -0.95
CA ILE A 524 -7.18 2.58 0.13
C ILE A 524 -6.33 3.64 0.76
N ASN A 525 -6.27 3.59 2.09
CA ASN A 525 -5.24 4.25 2.86
C ASN A 525 -4.87 3.32 4.01
N VAL A 526 -3.60 2.94 4.08
CA VAL A 526 -3.13 1.89 4.97
C VAL A 526 -2.49 2.50 6.21
N TYR A 527 -2.95 2.05 7.37
CA TYR A 527 -2.43 2.46 8.66
C TYR A 527 -1.52 1.38 9.21
N SER A 528 -0.43 1.81 9.86
CA SER A 528 0.31 0.92 10.76
C SER A 528 -0.55 0.66 12.00
N LEU A 529 -0.77 -0.61 12.33
CA LEU A 529 -1.66 -0.99 13.43
C LEU A 529 -0.92 -0.92 14.78
N PRO A 530 -1.54 -0.37 15.83
CA PRO A 530 -1.02 -0.50 17.19
C PRO A 530 -1.15 -1.94 17.69
N LEU A 531 -0.27 -2.36 18.61
CA LEU A 531 -0.25 -3.71 19.19
C LEU A 531 -1.63 -4.13 19.74
N SER A 532 -2.37 -3.20 20.34
CA SER A 532 -3.74 -3.44 20.83
C SER A 532 -4.71 -3.90 19.74
N GLN A 533 -4.55 -3.40 18.51
CA GLN A 533 -5.36 -3.78 17.35
C GLN A 533 -4.87 -5.08 16.72
N VAL A 534 -3.56 -5.33 16.74
CA VAL A 534 -3.00 -6.64 16.35
C VAL A 534 -3.60 -7.75 17.24
N ILE A 535 -3.70 -7.52 18.55
CA ILE A 535 -4.33 -8.44 19.51
C ILE A 535 -5.84 -8.58 19.22
N SER A 536 -6.56 -7.46 19.08
CA SER A 536 -8.03 -7.46 18.94
C SER A 536 -8.50 -8.26 17.72
N GLN A 537 -7.76 -8.21 16.62
CA GLN A 537 -8.10 -8.93 15.40
C GLN A 537 -8.00 -10.46 15.54
N VAL A 538 -7.12 -10.97 16.40
CA VAL A 538 -7.00 -12.41 16.65
C VAL A 538 -8.00 -12.87 17.71
N THR A 539 -8.20 -12.10 18.79
CA THR A 539 -9.14 -12.46 19.86
C THR A 539 -10.59 -12.51 19.37
N TYR A 540 -10.98 -11.61 18.46
CA TYR A 540 -12.30 -11.64 17.85
C TYR A 540 -12.53 -12.94 17.07
N VAL A 541 -11.55 -13.38 16.27
CA VAL A 541 -11.62 -14.65 15.51
C VAL A 541 -11.77 -15.85 16.44
N ILE A 542 -11.01 -15.91 17.54
CA ILE A 542 -11.09 -17.03 18.50
C ILE A 542 -12.44 -17.08 19.22
N SER A 543 -13.02 -15.94 19.55
CA SER A 543 -14.31 -15.87 20.27
C SER A 543 -15.49 -16.35 19.42
N THR A 544 -15.49 -16.05 18.12
CA THR A 544 -16.58 -16.44 17.19
C THR A 544 -16.52 -17.92 16.83
N VAL A 545 -15.32 -18.49 16.69
CA VAL A 545 -15.15 -19.94 16.43
C VAL A 545 -15.60 -20.77 17.65
N LYS A 546 -15.39 -20.29 18.88
CA LYS A 546 -15.88 -20.97 20.09
C LYS A 546 -17.41 -20.93 20.21
N SER A 547 -18.07 -19.85 19.80
CA SER A 547 -19.54 -19.79 19.84
C SER A 547 -20.20 -20.69 18.80
N GLU A 548 -19.59 -20.86 17.62
CA GLU A 548 -20.12 -21.74 16.56
C GLU A 548 -19.81 -23.22 16.78
N ALA A 549 -18.83 -23.57 17.63
CA ALA A 549 -18.55 -24.97 18.02
C ALA A 549 -19.40 -25.48 19.20
N ILE A 550 -20.21 -24.60 19.82
CA ILE A 550 -21.08 -24.92 20.97
C ILE A 550 -22.56 -24.99 20.55
N THR A 551 -22.89 -24.59 19.32
CA THR A 551 -24.18 -24.81 18.64
C THR A 551 -24.04 -25.87 17.57
#